data_AF-A0A0N5C3K6-F1
#
_entry.id   AF-A0A0N5C3K6-F1
#
_cell.length_a   1.000
_cell.length_b   1.000
_cell.length_c   1.000
_cell.angle_alpha   90.00
_cell.angle_beta   90.00
_cell.angle_gamma   90.00
#
_symmetry.space_group_name_H-M   'P 1'
#
loop_
_entity.id
_entity.type
_entity.pdbx_description
1 polymer ?
#
loop_
_entity_poly.entity_id
_entity_poly.type
_entity_poly.pdbx_seq_one_letter_code
_entity_poly.pdbx_strand_id
1 'polypeptide(L)'
;MDYPLPETHSKCQNKTENLLIVSRDKENDTAVIISPRDVKNPYANQEFYYFIKPEENDGKQIIEYCGRYRGYKNLPHFILPDHSNNSIIDEVKKIIINESNYEKEEKIKVNLKLGDDIQFYRDEEISLSRMRYTENGLIDIENSTEQINSSFVIKGFDLVKLVYNHLDATEYKEVSQVYYFGPASKNITIKKYYDYHDARSFNPNCSIYFTNVGYLDKVIYNAEEEKIDRSLDFISFKREKGCGCYCIKKLVCIYKTLDGTITISNKYDHQDINIHHCGNYHDILSFEMKSEFFGISWIIFGASILFLLLLLTVVVIIVVKKRHY
;
A
#
# COMPACT_ATOMS: atom_id res chain seq x y z
N MET A 1 5.82 25.59 -24.14
CA MET A 1 5.27 26.64 -23.26
C MET A 1 3.91 27.03 -23.82
N ASP A 2 3.01 27.59 -23.01
CA ASP A 2 1.68 27.96 -23.52
C ASP A 2 1.71 29.24 -24.37
N TYR A 3 2.69 30.10 -24.09
CA TYR A 3 2.95 31.29 -24.87
C TYR A 3 4.27 31.12 -25.64
N PRO A 4 4.33 31.58 -26.91
CA PRO A 4 5.58 31.63 -27.64
C PRO A 4 6.59 32.52 -26.91
N LEU A 5 7.87 32.17 -26.99
CA LEU A 5 8.92 33.00 -26.41
C LEU A 5 8.94 34.35 -27.16
N PRO A 6 8.80 35.49 -26.47
CA PRO A 6 8.83 36.78 -27.15
C PRO A 6 10.15 37.00 -27.89
N GLU A 7 10.11 37.46 -29.14
CA GLU A 7 11.34 37.76 -29.88
C GLU A 7 12.08 38.98 -29.32
N THR A 8 11.34 39.84 -28.61
CA THR A 8 11.84 41.06 -27.98
C THR A 8 11.43 41.13 -26.52
N HIS A 9 12.19 41.89 -25.75
CA HIS A 9 11.86 42.20 -24.37
C HIS A 9 11.87 43.71 -24.17
N SER A 10 10.86 44.26 -23.47
CA SER A 10 10.67 45.71 -23.29
C SER A 10 11.87 46.41 -22.66
N LYS A 11 12.52 45.76 -21.69
CA LYS A 11 13.76 46.23 -21.06
C LYS A 11 14.98 46.25 -21.99
N CYS A 12 14.89 45.65 -23.18
CA CYS A 12 15.96 45.55 -24.17
C CYS A 12 15.73 46.45 -25.40
N GLN A 13 14.97 47.54 -25.24
CA GLN A 13 14.70 48.53 -26.30
C GLN A 13 14.02 47.97 -27.58
N ASN A 14 13.43 46.77 -27.51
CA ASN A 14 12.63 46.14 -28.57
C ASN A 14 13.28 45.99 -29.96
N LYS A 15 14.62 45.91 -30.07
CA LYS A 15 15.31 45.67 -31.35
C LYS A 15 15.63 44.20 -31.56
N THR A 16 14.87 43.51 -32.41
CA THR A 16 14.99 42.05 -32.64
C THR A 16 16.35 41.62 -33.21
N GLU A 17 16.94 42.41 -34.11
CA GLU A 17 18.15 42.01 -34.86
C GLU A 17 19.42 41.89 -33.99
N ASN A 18 19.46 42.64 -32.88
CA ASN A 18 20.62 42.72 -32.00
C ASN A 18 20.44 41.94 -30.70
N LEU A 19 19.42 41.07 -30.59
CA LEU A 19 19.20 40.28 -29.39
C LEU A 19 19.80 38.88 -29.50
N LEU A 20 20.40 38.44 -28.39
CA LEU A 20 20.79 37.06 -28.15
C LEU A 20 19.95 36.54 -26.99
N ILE A 21 19.23 35.44 -27.20
CA ILE A 21 18.47 34.78 -26.15
C ILE A 21 19.25 33.55 -25.71
N VAL A 22 19.52 33.45 -24.42
CA VAL A 22 20.26 32.34 -23.82
C VAL A 22 19.41 31.69 -22.75
N SER A 23 19.40 30.36 -22.72
CA SER A 23 18.78 29.58 -21.65
C SER A 23 19.69 28.44 -21.24
N ARG A 24 19.36 27.79 -20.13
CA ARG A 24 20.05 26.60 -19.67
C ARG A 24 19.44 25.38 -20.36
N ASP A 25 20.27 24.49 -20.86
CA ASP A 25 19.87 23.14 -21.25
C ASP A 25 19.73 22.28 -20.00
N LYS A 26 18.56 21.63 -19.82
CA LYS A 26 18.28 20.86 -18.60
C LYS A 26 19.14 19.61 -18.46
N GLU A 27 19.50 18.97 -19.58
CA GLU A 27 20.18 17.68 -19.57
C GLU A 27 21.69 17.83 -19.33
N ASN A 28 22.31 18.82 -19.96
CA ASN A 28 23.76 19.02 -19.91
C ASN A 28 24.20 20.15 -18.98
N ASP A 29 23.24 20.87 -18.39
CA ASP A 29 23.50 22.00 -17.49
C ASP A 29 24.25 23.17 -18.15
N THR A 30 24.22 23.28 -19.49
CA THR A 30 24.98 24.27 -20.27
C THR A 30 24.12 25.43 -20.75
N ALA A 31 24.75 26.59 -20.96
CA ALA A 31 24.10 27.72 -21.60
C ALA A 31 24.01 27.49 -23.12
N VAL A 32 22.82 27.64 -23.68
CA VAL A 32 22.53 27.47 -25.11
C VAL A 32 21.82 28.69 -25.69
N ILE A 33 22.13 29.00 -26.94
CA ILE A 33 21.44 30.07 -27.68
C ILE A 33 20.10 29.53 -28.14
N ILE A 34 19.03 30.26 -27.84
CA ILE A 34 17.66 29.86 -28.13
C ILE A 34 17.10 30.66 -29.30
N SER A 35 16.52 29.95 -30.27
CA SER A 35 15.64 30.56 -31.26
C SER A 35 14.25 30.71 -30.64
N PRO A 36 13.67 31.93 -30.56
CA PRO A 36 12.34 32.13 -29.97
C PRO A 36 11.23 31.38 -30.74
N ARG A 37 11.46 31.07 -32.02
CA ARG A 37 10.52 30.31 -32.87
C ARG A 37 10.67 28.80 -32.78
N ASP A 38 11.77 28.30 -32.23
CA ASP A 38 12.09 26.86 -32.17
C ASP A 38 12.74 26.51 -30.84
N VAL A 39 12.00 26.73 -29.75
CA VAL A 39 12.44 26.34 -28.41
C VAL A 39 12.30 24.82 -28.27
N LYS A 40 13.43 24.12 -28.35
CA LYS A 40 13.48 22.66 -28.23
C LYS A 40 13.41 22.22 -26.76
N ASN A 41 12.63 21.17 -26.50
CA ASN A 41 12.51 20.50 -25.20
C ASN A 41 12.32 21.45 -23.98
N PRO A 42 11.37 22.40 -24.05
CA PRO A 42 11.17 23.33 -22.95
C PRO A 42 10.78 22.58 -21.67
N TYR A 43 11.15 23.13 -20.52
CA TYR A 43 10.85 22.54 -19.22
C TYR A 43 10.26 23.56 -18.25
N ALA A 44 9.63 23.06 -17.20
CA ALA A 44 9.03 23.88 -16.15
C ALA A 44 10.06 24.81 -15.51
N ASN A 45 9.64 26.06 -15.26
CA ASN A 45 10.49 27.11 -14.67
C ASN A 45 11.75 27.48 -15.48
N GLN A 46 11.84 27.08 -16.76
CA GLN A 46 12.95 27.45 -17.62
C GLN A 46 13.05 28.98 -17.76
N GLU A 47 14.24 29.52 -17.49
CA GLU A 47 14.53 30.94 -17.63
C GLU A 47 15.24 31.24 -18.96
N PHE A 48 14.83 32.33 -19.60
CA PHE A 48 15.37 32.85 -20.84
C PHE A 48 15.90 34.25 -20.59
N TYR A 49 17.18 34.44 -20.86
CA TYR A 49 17.90 35.67 -20.64
C TYR A 49 18.16 36.36 -21.97
N TYR A 50 17.81 37.64 -22.05
CA TYR A 50 17.96 38.46 -23.25
C TYR A 50 19.20 39.34 -23.08
N PHE A 51 20.08 39.29 -24.06
CA PHE A 51 21.31 40.08 -24.13
C PHE A 51 21.29 40.93 -25.39
N ILE A 52 21.78 42.16 -25.29
CA ILE A 52 22.08 42.97 -26.46
C ILE A 52 23.46 42.54 -26.95
N LYS A 53 23.56 42.14 -28.22
CA LYS A 53 24.84 41.78 -28.84
C LYS A 53 25.78 43.00 -28.77
N PRO A 54 27.03 42.81 -28.33
CA PRO A 54 28.01 43.90 -28.27
C PRO A 54 28.35 44.35 -29.69
N GLU A 55 28.69 45.63 -29.84
CA GLU A 55 29.31 46.14 -31.07
C GLU A 55 30.77 45.63 -31.17
N GLU A 56 31.36 45.59 -32.38
CA GLU A 56 32.72 45.06 -32.61
C GLU A 56 33.81 45.73 -31.75
N ASN A 57 33.56 46.93 -31.21
CA ASN A 57 34.47 47.68 -30.33
C ASN A 57 33.89 47.95 -28.93
N ASP A 58 32.88 47.18 -28.49
CA ASP A 58 32.36 47.29 -27.13
C ASP A 58 33.41 46.74 -26.15
N GLY A 59 34.17 47.62 -25.48
CA GLY A 59 35.27 47.27 -24.57
C GLY A 59 34.85 46.54 -23.29
N LYS A 60 33.60 46.08 -23.21
CA LYS A 60 33.05 45.33 -22.08
C LYS A 60 33.50 43.88 -22.12
N GLN A 61 34.05 43.42 -21.00
CA GLN A 61 34.44 42.01 -20.82
C GLN A 61 33.28 41.11 -20.39
N ILE A 62 32.25 41.68 -19.78
CA ILE A 62 31.06 40.98 -19.28
C ILE A 62 29.82 41.73 -19.75
N ILE A 63 28.85 41.00 -20.28
CA ILE A 63 27.57 41.56 -20.74
C ILE A 63 26.49 41.05 -19.81
N GLU A 64 25.74 41.98 -19.23
CA GLU A 64 24.57 41.67 -18.40
C GLU A 64 23.32 41.49 -19.28
N TYR A 65 22.40 40.65 -18.80
CA TYR A 65 21.11 40.50 -19.48
C TYR A 65 20.27 41.77 -19.26
N CYS A 66 19.59 42.21 -20.31
CA CYS A 66 18.64 43.34 -20.23
C CYS A 66 17.22 42.86 -19.89
N GLY A 67 16.90 41.59 -20.16
CA GLY A 67 15.57 41.03 -19.96
C GLY A 67 15.62 39.60 -19.47
N ARG A 68 14.60 39.19 -18.72
CA ARG A 68 14.42 37.81 -18.26
C ARG A 68 12.97 37.43 -18.48
N TYR A 69 12.77 36.31 -19.17
CA TYR A 69 11.46 35.69 -19.35
C TYR A 69 11.49 34.30 -18.72
N ARG A 70 10.40 33.89 -18.10
CA ARG A 70 10.27 32.54 -17.55
C ARG A 70 9.18 31.80 -18.29
N GLY A 71 9.51 30.61 -18.79
CA GLY A 71 8.56 29.73 -19.45
C GLY A 71 7.67 29.01 -18.45
N TYR A 72 6.36 29.01 -18.73
CA TYR A 72 5.38 28.23 -17.98
C TYR A 72 4.37 27.57 -18.93
N LYS A 73 3.66 26.58 -18.39
CA LYS A 73 2.49 25.94 -19.00
C LYS A 73 1.35 25.85 -17.98
N ASN A 74 0.17 25.44 -18.43
CA ASN A 74 -1.03 25.23 -17.63
C ASN A 74 -0.82 24.14 -16.57
N LEU A 75 -1.68 24.14 -15.55
CA LEU A 75 -1.60 23.23 -14.41
C LEU A 75 -1.48 21.76 -14.86
N PRO A 76 -0.47 21.01 -14.38
CA PRO A 76 -0.35 19.59 -14.67
C PRO A 76 -1.34 18.77 -13.85
N HIS A 77 -1.42 17.48 -14.19
CA HIS A 77 -2.09 16.45 -13.39
C HIS A 77 -1.10 15.36 -13.00
N PHE A 78 -1.28 14.82 -11.80
CA PHE A 78 -0.54 13.63 -11.36
C PHE A 78 -1.03 12.39 -12.13
N ILE A 79 -0.07 11.64 -12.67
CA ILE A 79 -0.30 10.33 -13.27
C ILE A 79 0.59 9.29 -12.61
N LEU A 80 0.02 8.10 -12.39
CA LEU A 80 0.76 6.93 -11.95
C LEU A 80 0.78 5.96 -13.14
N PRO A 81 1.82 5.96 -13.99
CA PRO A 81 1.78 5.33 -15.32
C PRO A 81 1.53 3.82 -15.28
N ASP A 82 1.96 3.16 -14.20
CA ASP A 82 1.83 1.72 -14.02
C ASP A 82 0.49 1.31 -13.38
N HIS A 83 -0.39 2.28 -13.07
CA HIS A 83 -1.64 2.04 -12.36
C HIS A 83 -2.84 2.76 -12.99
N SER A 84 -3.96 2.05 -13.10
CA SER A 84 -5.25 2.69 -13.33
C SER A 84 -5.83 3.18 -12.00
N ASN A 85 -6.52 4.32 -12.03
CA ASN A 85 -7.24 4.83 -10.87
C ASN A 85 -8.75 4.87 -11.15
N ASN A 86 -9.51 4.66 -10.08
CA ASN A 86 -10.95 4.92 -10.05
C ASN A 86 -11.22 5.91 -8.92
N SER A 87 -12.06 6.91 -9.16
CA SER A 87 -12.50 7.81 -8.09
C SER A 87 -13.38 7.03 -7.11
N ILE A 88 -13.12 7.18 -5.80
CA ILE A 88 -13.99 6.62 -4.74
C ILE A 88 -14.92 7.71 -4.23
N ILE A 89 -14.32 8.86 -3.94
CA ILE A 89 -14.94 10.13 -3.54
C ILE A 89 -14.34 11.16 -4.50
N ASP A 90 -15.05 12.25 -4.80
CA ASP A 90 -14.65 13.25 -5.80
C ASP A 90 -13.20 13.73 -5.67
N GLU A 91 -12.63 13.70 -4.46
CA GLU A 91 -11.26 14.17 -4.15
C GLU A 91 -10.22 13.05 -3.99
N VAL A 92 -10.62 11.77 -3.87
CA VAL A 92 -9.71 10.64 -3.58
C VAL A 92 -9.73 9.59 -4.69
N LYS A 93 -8.54 9.34 -5.25
CA LYS A 93 -8.34 8.31 -6.28
C LYS A 93 -7.90 6.99 -5.66
N LYS A 94 -8.58 5.88 -5.99
CA LYS A 94 -8.17 4.53 -5.61
C LYS A 94 -7.12 3.99 -6.55
N ILE A 95 -6.09 3.38 -5.99
CA ILE A 95 -5.19 2.45 -6.67
C ILE A 95 -5.38 1.07 -6.05
N ILE A 96 -5.60 0.06 -6.89
CA ILE A 96 -5.82 -1.30 -6.43
C ILE A 96 -4.47 -1.95 -6.11
N ILE A 97 -4.31 -2.38 -4.87
CA ILE A 97 -3.21 -3.20 -4.39
C ILE A 97 -3.71 -4.62 -4.15
N ASN A 98 -2.92 -5.61 -4.56
CA ASN A 98 -3.24 -7.00 -4.32
C ASN A 98 -3.28 -7.28 -2.81
N GLU A 99 -4.36 -7.91 -2.34
CA GLU A 99 -4.56 -8.27 -0.94
C GLU A 99 -3.43 -9.14 -0.38
N SER A 100 -2.75 -9.95 -1.21
CA SER A 100 -1.58 -10.73 -0.78
C SER A 100 -0.32 -9.90 -0.54
N ASN A 101 -0.32 -8.63 -0.94
CA ASN A 101 0.80 -7.70 -0.85
C ASN A 101 0.57 -6.60 0.18
N TYR A 102 -0.43 -6.72 1.05
CA TYR A 102 -0.79 -5.71 2.05
C TYR A 102 0.30 -5.38 3.09
N GLU A 103 1.39 -6.15 3.15
CA GLU A 103 2.59 -5.90 3.97
C GLU A 103 3.86 -5.69 3.13
N LYS A 104 3.77 -5.77 1.79
CA LYS A 104 4.95 -5.68 0.90
C LYS A 104 5.20 -4.24 0.47
N GLU A 105 6.48 -3.90 0.36
CA GLU A 105 6.90 -2.64 -0.23
C GLU A 105 6.70 -2.68 -1.75
N GLU A 106 6.14 -1.61 -2.30
CA GLU A 106 5.96 -1.43 -3.73
C GLU A 106 6.43 -0.02 -4.13
N LYS A 107 7.22 0.06 -5.19
CA LYS A 107 7.72 1.32 -5.73
C LYS A 107 6.72 1.86 -6.75
N ILE A 108 6.13 3.01 -6.45
CA ILE A 108 5.14 3.68 -7.29
C ILE A 108 5.84 4.76 -8.09
N LYS A 109 5.68 4.76 -9.42
CA LYS A 109 6.12 5.85 -10.28
C LYS A 109 5.07 6.95 -10.32
N VAL A 110 5.52 8.19 -10.37
CA VAL A 110 4.66 9.37 -10.52
C VAL A 110 5.26 10.31 -11.55
N ASN A 111 4.42 10.82 -12.46
CA ASN A 111 4.78 11.91 -13.35
C ASN A 111 3.73 13.03 -13.25
N LEU A 112 4.16 14.24 -13.60
CA LEU A 112 3.28 15.37 -13.89
C LEU A 112 3.05 15.43 -15.40
N LYS A 113 1.78 15.43 -15.82
CA LYS A 113 1.38 15.45 -17.24
C LYS A 113 0.48 16.63 -17.53
N LEU A 114 0.65 17.27 -18.68
CA LEU A 114 -0.29 18.24 -19.22
C LEU A 114 -0.76 17.79 -20.60
N GLY A 115 -2.04 17.43 -20.73
CA GLY A 115 -2.56 16.81 -21.96
C GLY A 115 -1.83 15.50 -22.24
N ASP A 116 -1.10 15.44 -23.35
CA ASP A 116 -0.21 14.31 -23.71
C ASP A 116 1.28 14.53 -23.45
N ASP A 117 1.64 15.72 -22.94
CA ASP A 117 3.02 16.08 -22.66
C ASP A 117 3.44 15.65 -21.25
N ILE A 118 4.37 14.69 -21.18
CA ILE A 118 5.04 14.23 -19.96
C ILE A 118 6.45 14.83 -19.78
N GLN A 119 6.96 15.56 -20.77
CA GLN A 119 8.34 16.04 -20.82
C GLN A 119 8.51 17.42 -20.23
N PHE A 120 7.49 18.28 -20.30
CA PHE A 120 7.62 19.65 -19.80
C PHE A 120 7.86 19.70 -18.27
N TYR A 121 7.13 18.89 -17.50
CA TYR A 121 7.26 18.80 -16.04
C TYR A 121 8.17 17.64 -15.59
N ARG A 122 9.07 17.16 -16.47
CA ARG A 122 10.01 16.09 -16.11
C ARG A 122 10.92 16.53 -14.96
N ASP A 123 11.18 15.61 -14.04
CA ASP A 123 12.07 15.79 -12.89
C ASP A 123 11.71 16.94 -11.94
N GLU A 124 10.48 17.47 -12.03
CA GLU A 124 9.98 18.45 -11.07
C GLU A 124 9.81 17.80 -9.70
N GLU A 125 10.08 18.59 -8.66
CA GLU A 125 9.95 18.16 -7.27
C GLU A 125 8.48 18.16 -6.85
N ILE A 126 8.03 17.04 -6.28
CA ILE A 126 6.69 16.81 -5.78
C ILE A 126 6.80 16.55 -4.28
N SER A 127 5.96 17.23 -3.50
CA SER A 127 5.83 16.96 -2.08
C SER A 127 4.85 15.79 -1.88
N LEU A 128 5.31 14.72 -1.24
CA LEU A 128 4.50 13.60 -0.80
C LEU A 128 4.30 13.70 0.70
N SER A 129 3.06 13.58 1.16
CA SER A 129 2.72 13.44 2.57
C SER A 129 1.84 12.21 2.79
N ARG A 130 2.00 11.54 3.92
CA ARG A 130 1.12 10.44 4.30
C ARG A 130 -0.07 11.00 5.05
N MET A 131 -1.25 10.55 4.67
CA MET A 131 -2.49 10.91 5.36
C MET A 131 -2.98 9.72 6.17
N ARG A 132 -3.87 9.96 7.13
CA ARG A 132 -4.55 8.96 7.94
C ARG A 132 -6.06 9.11 7.81
N TYR A 133 -6.76 8.00 7.61
CA TYR A 133 -8.21 7.97 7.68
C TYR A 133 -8.68 7.74 9.11
N THR A 134 -9.54 8.64 9.61
CA THR A 134 -10.11 8.64 10.96
C THR A 134 -11.62 8.74 10.91
N GLU A 135 -12.28 8.64 12.06
CA GLU A 135 -13.73 8.88 12.18
C GLU A 135 -14.15 10.27 11.71
N ASN A 136 -13.26 11.25 11.88
CA ASN A 136 -13.51 12.65 11.50
C ASN A 136 -13.11 12.94 10.05
N GLY A 137 -12.64 11.94 9.30
CA GLY A 137 -12.16 12.07 7.93
C GLY A 137 -10.64 11.96 7.81
N LEU A 138 -10.13 12.53 6.73
CA LEU A 138 -8.71 12.48 6.36
C LEU A 138 -7.92 13.56 7.12
N ILE A 139 -6.81 13.15 7.73
CA ILE A 139 -5.87 14.07 8.39
C ILE A 139 -4.45 13.82 7.88
N ASP A 140 -3.62 14.85 7.83
CA ASP A 140 -2.20 14.69 7.52
C ASP A 140 -1.46 14.05 8.70
N ILE A 141 -0.53 13.12 8.42
CA ILE A 141 0.38 12.60 9.43
C ILE A 141 1.54 13.59 9.53
N GLU A 142 1.68 14.22 10.70
CA GLU A 142 2.77 15.16 10.97
C GLU A 142 4.14 14.53 10.71
N ASN A 143 5.07 15.33 10.18
CA ASN A 143 6.45 14.92 9.87
C ASN A 143 6.56 13.74 8.88
N SER A 144 5.52 13.47 8.08
CA SER A 144 5.55 12.45 7.02
C SER A 144 5.89 13.00 5.63
N THR A 145 6.05 14.32 5.52
CA THR A 145 6.29 15.01 4.24
C THR A 145 7.70 14.76 3.75
N GLU A 146 7.82 14.28 2.53
CA GLU A 146 9.08 14.06 1.82
C GLU A 146 9.02 14.59 0.39
N GLN A 147 10.17 14.96 -0.17
CA GLN A 147 10.26 15.43 -1.55
C GLN A 147 10.65 14.27 -2.47
N ILE A 148 9.92 14.14 -3.58
CA ILE A 148 10.10 13.08 -4.57
C ILE A 148 10.11 13.67 -5.97
N ASN A 149 10.84 13.06 -6.90
CA ASN A 149 10.95 13.61 -8.27
C ASN A 149 10.25 12.73 -9.32
N SER A 150 10.12 11.42 -9.05
CA SER A 150 9.59 10.47 -10.05
C SER A 150 9.02 9.18 -9.47
N SER A 151 9.26 8.89 -8.19
CA SER A 151 8.73 7.70 -7.53
C SER A 151 8.78 7.78 -6.02
N PHE A 152 7.96 6.97 -5.37
CA PHE A 152 7.95 6.78 -3.92
C PHE A 152 7.66 5.30 -3.58
N VAL A 153 7.80 4.94 -2.30
CA VAL A 153 7.53 3.57 -1.82
C VAL A 153 6.32 3.58 -0.89
N ILE A 154 5.39 2.67 -1.17
CA ILE A 154 4.27 2.35 -0.28
C ILE A 154 4.53 1.02 0.44
N LYS A 155 3.87 0.81 1.57
CA LYS A 155 3.89 -0.47 2.31
C LYS A 155 2.50 -1.09 2.29
N GLY A 156 2.24 -1.90 1.26
CA GLY A 156 0.95 -2.55 1.05
C GLY A 156 -0.17 -1.55 0.87
N PHE A 157 -1.09 -1.46 1.83
CA PHE A 157 -2.14 -0.45 1.79
C PHE A 157 -1.68 0.85 2.42
N ASP A 158 -1.85 1.94 1.67
CA ASP A 158 -1.33 3.26 2.02
C ASP A 158 -2.31 4.37 1.58
N LEU A 159 -2.16 5.54 2.19
CA LEU A 159 -2.94 6.73 1.90
C LEU A 159 -2.00 7.93 1.87
N VAL A 160 -1.85 8.54 0.69
CA VAL A 160 -0.88 9.60 0.45
C VAL A 160 -1.52 10.78 -0.26
N LYS A 161 -0.97 11.97 -0.04
CA LYS A 161 -1.29 13.20 -0.75
C LYS A 161 -0.05 13.69 -1.47
N LEU A 162 -0.20 13.88 -2.78
CA LEU A 162 0.82 14.50 -3.62
C LEU A 162 0.49 15.97 -3.81
N VAL A 163 1.50 16.82 -3.77
CA VAL A 163 1.39 18.27 -3.91
C VAL A 163 2.49 18.79 -4.83
N TYR A 164 2.13 19.62 -5.79
CA TYR A 164 3.05 20.31 -6.68
C TYR A 164 2.72 21.81 -6.69
N ASN A 165 3.75 22.63 -6.47
CA ASN A 165 3.64 24.08 -6.51
C ASN A 165 3.90 24.57 -7.93
N HIS A 166 2.83 24.70 -8.71
CA HIS A 166 2.87 25.15 -10.09
C HIS A 166 3.05 26.68 -10.14
N LEU A 167 4.09 27.16 -10.83
CA LEU A 167 4.23 28.60 -11.09
C LEU A 167 3.49 28.98 -12.38
N ASP A 168 2.56 29.93 -12.27
CA ASP A 168 1.95 30.57 -13.43
C ASP A 168 2.60 31.94 -13.74
N ALA A 169 1.94 32.76 -14.57
CA ALA A 169 2.44 34.08 -14.96
C ALA A 169 2.62 35.05 -13.78
N THR A 170 1.89 34.83 -12.69
CA THR A 170 1.67 35.79 -11.61
C THR A 170 2.01 35.23 -10.24
N GLU A 171 1.73 33.96 -9.97
CA GLU A 171 1.82 33.37 -8.64
C GLU A 171 2.02 31.85 -8.68
N TYR A 172 2.36 31.28 -7.52
CA TYR A 172 2.36 29.85 -7.31
C TYR A 172 0.95 29.37 -6.99
N LYS A 173 0.51 28.34 -7.69
CA LYS A 173 -0.74 27.61 -7.46
C LYS A 173 -0.44 26.19 -7.02
N GLU A 174 -1.05 25.79 -5.94
CA GLU A 174 -0.96 24.42 -5.44
C GLU A 174 -1.85 23.50 -6.29
N VAL A 175 -1.28 22.41 -6.77
CA VAL A 175 -2.03 21.28 -7.33
C VAL A 175 -1.84 20.10 -6.39
N SER A 176 -2.93 19.53 -5.90
CA SER A 176 -2.86 18.37 -5.01
C SER A 176 -3.80 17.24 -5.42
N GLN A 177 -3.42 16.02 -5.04
CA GLN A 177 -4.22 14.82 -5.27
C GLN A 177 -3.98 13.81 -4.17
N VAL A 178 -5.07 13.31 -3.57
CA VAL A 178 -5.04 12.21 -2.61
C VAL A 178 -5.21 10.87 -3.33
N TYR A 179 -4.38 9.90 -2.97
CA TYR A 179 -4.43 8.52 -3.46
C TYR A 179 -4.61 7.54 -2.31
N TYR A 180 -5.60 6.67 -2.44
CA TYR A 180 -5.82 5.52 -1.57
C TYR A 180 -5.35 4.24 -2.27
N PHE A 181 -4.24 3.67 -1.80
CA PHE A 181 -3.74 2.38 -2.20
C PHE A 181 -4.43 1.30 -1.36
N GLY A 182 -5.48 0.69 -1.92
CA GLY A 182 -6.40 -0.17 -1.18
C GLY A 182 -6.71 -1.48 -1.91
N PRO A 183 -7.37 -2.43 -1.24
CA PRO A 183 -7.74 -3.71 -1.83
C PRO A 183 -8.72 -3.55 -2.99
N ALA A 184 -8.75 -4.51 -3.92
CA ALA A 184 -9.74 -4.52 -5.00
C ALA A 184 -11.16 -4.60 -4.43
N SER A 185 -11.37 -5.50 -3.47
CA SER A 185 -12.64 -5.71 -2.80
C SER A 185 -12.86 -4.63 -1.72
N LYS A 186 -14.08 -4.09 -1.63
CA LYS A 186 -14.45 -3.14 -0.58
C LYS A 186 -14.33 -3.73 0.82
N ASN A 187 -14.68 -5.01 0.96
CA ASN A 187 -14.61 -5.72 2.23
C ASN A 187 -13.65 -6.90 2.09
N ILE A 188 -12.61 -6.92 2.91
CA ILE A 188 -11.62 -8.00 2.91
C ILE A 188 -11.47 -8.60 4.31
N THR A 189 -11.05 -9.86 4.35
CA THR A 189 -10.70 -10.54 5.60
C THR A 189 -9.32 -11.15 5.49
N ILE A 190 -8.39 -10.65 6.30
CA ILE A 190 -7.04 -11.18 6.44
C ILE A 190 -7.05 -12.12 7.64
N LYS A 191 -6.73 -13.39 7.41
CA LYS A 191 -6.68 -14.41 8.47
C LYS A 191 -5.23 -14.64 8.86
N LYS A 192 -4.93 -14.51 10.15
CA LYS A 192 -3.61 -14.85 10.72
C LYS A 192 -3.78 -16.01 11.70
N TYR A 193 -2.87 -16.96 11.64
CA TYR A 193 -2.80 -18.09 12.54
C TYR A 193 -1.47 -18.04 13.27
N TYR A 194 -1.54 -18.06 14.59
CA TYR A 194 -0.39 -18.12 15.48
C TYR A 194 -0.43 -19.47 16.16
N ASP A 195 0.61 -20.27 15.90
CA ASP A 195 0.78 -21.54 16.58
C ASP A 195 1.09 -21.32 18.07
N TYR A 196 1.23 -22.42 18.79
CA TYR A 196 1.51 -22.40 20.21
C TYR A 196 2.79 -21.63 20.60
N HIS A 197 3.87 -21.80 19.83
CA HIS A 197 5.14 -21.16 20.14
C HIS A 197 5.05 -19.64 19.98
N ASP A 198 4.37 -19.20 18.94
CA ASP A 198 4.14 -17.77 18.67
C ASP A 198 3.14 -17.16 19.65
N ALA A 199 2.04 -17.86 19.92
CA ALA A 199 0.98 -17.39 20.81
C ALA A 199 1.44 -17.21 22.27
N ARG A 200 2.40 -18.03 22.74
CA ARG A 200 3.00 -17.89 24.08
C ARG A 200 3.70 -16.55 24.30
N SER A 201 4.24 -15.96 23.25
CA SER A 201 4.98 -14.69 23.31
C SER A 201 4.12 -13.49 22.93
N PHE A 202 2.96 -13.72 22.32
CA PHE A 202 2.11 -12.66 21.82
C PHE A 202 1.04 -12.26 22.85
N ASN A 203 0.86 -10.97 23.08
CA ASN A 203 -0.34 -10.45 23.73
C ASN A 203 -1.32 -10.05 22.62
N PRO A 204 -2.49 -10.71 22.52
CA PRO A 204 -3.46 -10.38 21.49
C PRO A 204 -3.82 -8.90 21.59
N ASN A 205 -3.69 -8.19 20.47
CA ASN A 205 -3.99 -6.77 20.39
C ASN A 205 -4.62 -6.40 19.05
N CYS A 206 -5.37 -5.31 19.07
CA CYS A 206 -5.82 -4.59 17.87
C CYS A 206 -5.21 -3.20 17.91
N SER A 207 -4.41 -2.84 16.90
CA SER A 207 -4.01 -1.45 16.69
C SER A 207 -5.25 -0.58 16.48
N ILE A 208 -5.26 0.67 16.93
CA ILE A 208 -6.37 1.61 16.62
C ILE A 208 -6.42 1.93 15.12
N TYR A 209 -5.30 1.81 14.42
CA TYR A 209 -5.25 2.01 12.97
C TYR A 209 -4.74 0.77 12.24
N PHE A 210 -5.37 0.47 11.11
CA PHE A 210 -4.81 -0.43 10.12
C PHE A 210 -4.00 0.39 9.13
N THR A 211 -2.68 0.30 9.26
CA THR A 211 -1.71 1.21 8.63
C THR A 211 -2.16 2.67 8.84
N ASN A 212 -2.40 3.41 7.77
CA ASN A 212 -2.99 4.73 7.75
C ASN A 212 -4.32 4.77 6.97
N VAL A 213 -4.80 3.63 6.48
CA VAL A 213 -5.97 3.56 5.59
C VAL A 213 -7.29 3.31 6.31
N GLY A 214 -7.23 2.87 7.57
CA GLY A 214 -8.44 2.58 8.33
C GLY A 214 -8.28 2.73 9.84
N TYR A 215 -9.40 3.03 10.50
CA TYR A 215 -9.49 3.14 11.96
C TYR A 215 -10.31 1.98 12.52
N LEU A 216 -10.02 1.60 13.76
CA LEU A 216 -10.67 0.50 14.45
C LEU A 216 -12.11 0.88 14.79
N ASP A 217 -13.04 0.12 14.24
CA ASP A 217 -14.48 0.30 14.40
C ASP A 217 -15.03 -0.69 15.43
N LYS A 218 -14.54 -1.92 15.42
CA LYS A 218 -15.06 -2.99 16.27
C LYS A 218 -13.99 -4.01 16.64
N VAL A 219 -14.05 -4.51 17.87
CA VAL A 219 -13.26 -5.65 18.32
C VAL A 219 -14.16 -6.76 18.83
N ILE A 220 -13.88 -7.98 18.40
CA ILE A 220 -14.54 -9.19 18.90
C ILE A 220 -13.47 -10.12 19.45
N TYR A 221 -13.51 -10.37 20.76
CA TYR A 221 -12.62 -11.30 21.44
C TYR A 221 -13.43 -12.48 21.97
N ASN A 222 -13.09 -13.70 21.56
CA ASN A 222 -13.81 -14.93 21.93
C ASN A 222 -15.35 -14.87 21.73
N ALA A 223 -15.78 -14.25 20.63
CA ALA A 223 -17.19 -14.02 20.27
C ALA A 223 -17.94 -12.96 21.08
N GLU A 224 -17.26 -12.27 22.00
CA GLU A 224 -17.81 -11.12 22.72
C GLU A 224 -17.29 -9.81 22.11
N GLU A 225 -18.18 -8.83 21.98
CA GLU A 225 -17.84 -7.50 21.51
C GLU A 225 -17.23 -6.68 22.66
N GLU A 226 -16.04 -6.14 22.41
CA GLU A 226 -15.26 -5.43 23.41
C GLU A 226 -15.37 -3.92 23.23
N LYS A 227 -15.32 -3.18 24.33
CA LYS A 227 -15.32 -1.72 24.29
C LYS A 227 -13.97 -1.21 23.78
N ILE A 228 -14.03 -0.24 22.87
CA ILE A 228 -12.84 0.42 22.32
C ILE A 228 -12.50 1.63 23.19
N ASP A 229 -11.36 1.56 23.88
CA ASP A 229 -10.73 2.72 24.49
C ASP A 229 -9.77 3.36 23.47
N ARG A 230 -10.14 4.55 22.99
CA ARG A 230 -9.40 5.29 21.95
C ARG A 230 -8.28 6.16 22.51
N SER A 231 -8.08 6.17 23.83
CA SER A 231 -6.95 6.88 24.46
C SER A 231 -5.61 6.13 24.31
N LEU A 232 -5.65 4.87 23.89
CA LEU A 232 -4.49 4.01 23.70
C LEU A 232 -4.17 3.83 22.22
N ASP A 233 -2.90 3.58 21.87
CA ASP A 233 -2.50 3.29 20.48
C ASP A 233 -2.95 1.90 20.01
N PHE A 234 -3.24 1.00 20.95
CA PHE A 234 -3.75 -0.33 20.71
C PHE A 234 -4.59 -0.81 21.89
N ILE A 235 -5.51 -1.73 21.62
CA ILE A 235 -6.26 -2.45 22.65
C ILE A 235 -5.57 -3.78 22.87
N SER A 236 -5.11 -4.04 24.10
CA SER A 236 -4.56 -5.34 24.48
C SER A 236 -5.53 -6.10 25.36
N PHE A 237 -5.59 -7.41 25.15
CA PHE A 237 -6.47 -8.30 25.89
C PHE A 237 -5.65 -9.08 26.91
N LYS A 238 -6.11 -9.09 28.17
CA LYS A 238 -5.47 -9.90 29.20
C LYS A 238 -5.56 -11.36 28.77
N ARG A 239 -4.45 -12.08 28.92
CA ARG A 239 -4.51 -13.54 28.89
C ARG A 239 -5.37 -13.99 30.06
N GLU A 240 -6.60 -14.39 29.77
CA GLU A 240 -7.37 -15.15 30.73
C GLU A 240 -6.56 -16.39 31.14
N LYS A 241 -6.28 -16.51 32.44
CA LYS A 241 -5.86 -17.76 33.06
C LYS A 241 -7.09 -18.67 33.11
N GLY A 242 -6.98 -19.89 32.61
CA GLY A 242 -8.06 -20.88 32.77
C GLY A 242 -8.60 -21.48 31.48
N CYS A 243 -7.78 -21.60 30.45
CA CYS A 243 -8.06 -22.60 29.43
C CYS A 243 -7.21 -23.83 29.77
N GLY A 244 -7.78 -25.04 29.72
CA GLY A 244 -7.12 -26.28 30.14
C GLY A 244 -5.84 -26.61 29.34
N CYS A 245 -5.84 -27.73 28.63
CA CYS A 245 -4.62 -28.18 27.94
C CYS A 245 -4.39 -27.54 26.57
N TYR A 246 -5.48 -27.22 25.87
CA TYR A 246 -5.49 -26.59 24.56
C TYR A 246 -6.68 -25.64 24.47
N CYS A 247 -6.47 -24.41 24.03
CA CYS A 247 -7.55 -23.54 23.60
C CYS A 247 -7.17 -22.69 22.40
N ILE A 248 -8.16 -22.47 21.55
CA ILE A 248 -8.04 -21.55 20.42
C ILE A 248 -8.72 -20.25 20.84
N LYS A 249 -7.92 -19.19 21.00
CA LYS A 249 -8.43 -17.85 21.21
C LYS A 249 -8.60 -17.16 19.86
N LYS A 250 -9.71 -16.43 19.70
CA LYS A 250 -10.01 -15.70 18.47
C LYS A 250 -10.13 -14.22 18.77
N LEU A 251 -9.33 -13.42 18.07
CA LEU A 251 -9.43 -11.96 18.09
C LEU A 251 -9.75 -11.48 16.68
N VAL A 252 -10.81 -10.70 16.55
CA VAL A 252 -11.20 -10.07 15.29
C VAL A 252 -11.17 -8.57 15.47
N CYS A 253 -10.32 -7.90 14.70
CA CYS A 253 -10.24 -6.45 14.61
C CYS A 253 -10.89 -6.00 13.30
N ILE A 254 -11.92 -5.16 13.36
CA ILE A 254 -12.63 -4.66 12.18
C ILE A 254 -12.33 -3.18 12.03
N TYR A 255 -11.75 -2.83 10.89
CA TYR A 255 -11.35 -1.48 10.54
C TYR A 255 -12.25 -0.90 9.46
N LYS A 256 -12.73 0.32 9.67
CA LYS A 256 -13.41 1.10 8.63
C LYS A 256 -12.37 1.81 7.78
N THR A 257 -12.56 1.75 6.47
CA THR A 257 -11.73 2.38 5.45
C THR A 257 -12.58 3.33 4.60
N LEU A 258 -11.96 4.05 3.67
CA LEU A 258 -12.65 5.01 2.81
C LEU A 258 -13.80 4.41 1.98
N ASP A 259 -13.72 3.12 1.60
CA ASP A 259 -14.68 2.51 0.69
C ASP A 259 -15.23 1.15 1.14
N GLY A 260 -14.93 0.74 2.37
CA GLY A 260 -15.46 -0.48 2.98
C GLY A 260 -14.73 -0.84 4.27
N THR A 261 -14.44 -2.13 4.46
CA THR A 261 -13.89 -2.65 5.73
C THR A 261 -12.73 -3.62 5.53
N ILE A 262 -11.75 -3.54 6.44
CA ILE A 262 -10.67 -4.52 6.55
C ILE A 262 -10.87 -5.27 7.86
N THR A 263 -11.04 -6.59 7.78
CA THR A 263 -11.17 -7.45 8.96
C THR A 263 -9.90 -8.26 9.16
N ILE A 264 -9.25 -8.12 10.31
CA ILE A 264 -8.12 -8.95 10.72
C ILE A 264 -8.64 -10.00 11.69
N SER A 265 -8.64 -11.27 11.27
CA SER A 265 -9.08 -12.40 12.09
C SER A 265 -7.86 -13.20 12.54
N ASN A 266 -7.45 -12.99 13.78
CA ASN A 266 -6.36 -13.72 14.41
C ASN A 266 -6.88 -14.94 15.17
N LYS A 267 -6.23 -16.09 14.98
CA LYS A 267 -6.42 -17.30 15.78
C LYS A 267 -5.12 -17.62 16.51
N TYR A 268 -5.20 -17.86 17.82
CA TYR A 268 -4.05 -18.18 18.67
C TYR A 268 -4.27 -19.53 19.33
N ASP A 269 -3.35 -20.47 19.10
CA ASP A 269 -3.33 -21.74 19.83
C ASP A 269 -2.59 -21.56 21.16
N HIS A 270 -3.29 -21.63 22.28
CA HIS A 270 -2.69 -21.53 23.62
C HIS A 270 -2.69 -22.90 24.30
N GLN A 271 -1.54 -23.32 24.84
CA GLN A 271 -1.46 -24.40 25.83
C GLN A 271 -0.96 -23.86 27.16
N ASP A 272 -1.55 -24.32 28.26
CA ASP A 272 -1.12 -23.94 29.59
C ASP A 272 0.08 -24.80 30.04
N ILE A 273 1.02 -24.21 30.79
CA ILE A 273 2.34 -24.82 31.11
C ILE A 273 2.23 -25.89 32.22
N ASN A 274 1.04 -26.12 32.79
CA ASN A 274 0.81 -27.19 33.76
C ASN A 274 0.71 -28.56 33.07
N ILE A 275 1.84 -28.99 32.51
CA ILE A 275 2.09 -30.29 31.86
C ILE A 275 1.68 -31.45 32.78
N HIS A 276 1.75 -31.28 34.11
CA HIS A 276 1.36 -32.31 35.07
C HIS A 276 -0.15 -32.62 35.12
N HIS A 277 -1.03 -31.69 34.73
CA HIS A 277 -2.47 -31.98 34.64
C HIS A 277 -2.93 -32.41 33.24
N CYS A 278 -2.13 -32.17 32.21
CA CYS A 278 -2.47 -32.49 30.83
C CYS A 278 -2.00 -33.86 30.36
N GLY A 279 -1.00 -34.45 31.03
CA GLY A 279 -0.53 -35.81 30.74
C GLY A 279 -1.60 -36.90 30.95
N ASN A 280 -2.50 -36.72 31.93
CA ASN A 280 -3.55 -37.71 32.22
C ASN A 280 -4.75 -37.66 31.25
N TYR A 281 -4.91 -36.58 30.46
CA TYR A 281 -5.97 -36.49 29.45
C TYR A 281 -5.52 -37.00 28.07
N HIS A 282 -4.22 -37.08 27.82
CA HIS A 282 -3.70 -37.58 26.55
C HIS A 282 -3.99 -39.08 26.35
N ASP A 283 -4.13 -39.85 27.44
CA ASP A 283 -4.55 -41.25 27.38
C ASP A 283 -6.05 -41.42 27.09
N ILE A 284 -6.86 -40.38 27.33
CA ILE A 284 -8.32 -40.44 27.11
C ILE A 284 -8.69 -39.85 25.74
N LEU A 285 -8.11 -38.71 25.34
CA LEU A 285 -8.40 -38.04 24.06
C LEU A 285 -7.69 -38.69 22.85
N SER A 286 -6.55 -39.37 23.05
CA SER A 286 -5.93 -40.17 21.97
C SER A 286 -6.76 -41.40 21.60
N PHE A 287 -7.69 -41.81 22.46
CA PHE A 287 -8.67 -42.87 22.17
C PHE A 287 -9.86 -42.33 21.36
N GLU A 288 -10.30 -41.09 21.60
CA GLU A 288 -11.42 -40.48 20.89
C GLU A 288 -11.03 -39.92 19.50
N MET A 289 -9.90 -39.20 19.36
CA MET A 289 -9.50 -38.63 18.06
C MET A 289 -8.96 -39.65 17.05
N LYS A 290 -8.58 -40.86 17.49
CA LYS A 290 -8.26 -41.95 16.55
C LYS A 290 -9.50 -42.57 15.90
N SER A 291 -10.70 -42.27 16.39
CA SER A 291 -11.94 -42.83 15.86
C SER A 291 -12.50 -42.08 14.64
N GLU A 292 -12.13 -40.80 14.44
CA GLU A 292 -12.70 -40.00 13.34
C GLU A 292 -11.80 -39.86 12.11
N PHE A 293 -10.50 -40.21 12.19
CA PHE A 293 -9.59 -40.18 11.03
C PHE A 293 -9.54 -41.50 10.22
N PHE A 294 -10.21 -42.55 10.67
CA PHE A 294 -10.48 -43.75 9.86
C PHE A 294 -11.99 -43.95 9.78
N GLY A 295 -12.61 -43.31 8.78
CA GLY A 295 -14.01 -43.51 8.40
C GLY A 295 -14.29 -44.91 7.84
N ILE A 296 -14.02 -45.94 8.63
CA ILE A 296 -14.53 -47.30 8.43
C ILE A 296 -15.23 -47.68 9.73
N SER A 297 -16.56 -47.72 9.67
CA SER A 297 -17.41 -48.18 10.75
C SER A 297 -16.88 -49.50 11.32
N TRP A 298 -16.53 -49.51 12.62
CA TRP A 298 -16.07 -50.71 13.34
C TRP A 298 -17.05 -51.88 13.25
N ILE A 299 -18.32 -51.61 12.90
CA ILE A 299 -19.35 -52.61 12.63
C ILE A 299 -18.97 -53.48 11.41
N ILE A 300 -18.30 -52.90 10.40
CA ILE A 300 -17.89 -53.60 9.16
C ILE A 300 -16.67 -54.49 9.42
N PHE A 301 -15.70 -54.02 10.23
CA PHE A 301 -14.53 -54.83 10.60
C PHE A 301 -14.89 -55.99 11.54
N GLY A 302 -15.80 -55.76 12.50
CA GLY A 302 -16.31 -56.82 13.38
C GLY A 302 -17.07 -57.90 12.61
N ALA A 303 -17.93 -57.51 11.66
CA ALA A 303 -18.67 -58.47 10.82
C ALA A 303 -17.75 -59.26 9.89
N SER A 304 -16.71 -58.63 9.33
CA SER A 304 -15.75 -59.30 8.43
C SER A 304 -14.90 -60.35 9.14
N ILE A 305 -14.41 -60.06 10.36
CA ILE A 305 -13.65 -61.02 11.16
C ILE A 305 -14.53 -62.19 11.64
N LEU A 306 -15.78 -61.92 12.04
CA LEU A 306 -16.72 -62.96 12.43
C LEU A 306 -17.07 -63.89 11.25
N PHE A 307 -17.23 -63.33 10.05
CA PHE A 307 -17.47 -64.10 8.82
C PHE A 307 -16.27 -64.98 8.43
N LEU A 308 -15.04 -64.47 8.60
CA LEU A 308 -13.81 -65.24 8.35
C LEU A 308 -13.64 -66.41 9.33
N LEU A 309 -13.99 -66.21 10.60
CA LEU A 309 -14.00 -67.27 11.62
C LEU A 309 -15.08 -68.33 11.35
N LEU A 310 -16.25 -67.92 10.86
CA LEU A 310 -17.31 -68.83 10.41
C LEU A 310 -16.88 -69.64 9.17
N LEU A 311 -16.20 -69.02 8.20
CA LEU A 311 -15.66 -69.75 7.05
C LEU A 311 -14.59 -70.77 7.46
N LEU A 312 -13.67 -70.39 8.35
CA LEU A 312 -12.64 -71.30 8.85
C LEU A 312 -13.24 -72.50 9.60
N THR A 313 -14.26 -72.29 10.43
CA THR A 313 -14.95 -73.39 11.12
C THR A 313 -15.69 -74.31 10.16
N VAL A 314 -16.35 -73.78 9.12
CA VAL A 314 -16.98 -74.61 8.07
C VAL A 314 -15.93 -75.43 7.30
N VAL A 315 -14.80 -74.83 6.93
CA VAL A 315 -13.70 -75.54 6.25
C VAL A 315 -13.13 -76.66 7.14
N VAL A 316 -12.92 -76.41 8.42
CA VAL A 316 -12.45 -77.43 9.37
C VAL A 316 -13.47 -78.57 9.48
N ILE A 317 -14.77 -78.27 9.57
CA ILE A 317 -15.81 -79.30 9.61
C ILE A 317 -15.82 -80.14 8.32
N ILE A 318 -15.69 -79.51 7.15
CA ILE A 318 -15.62 -80.23 5.87
C ILE A 318 -14.38 -81.14 5.80
N VAL A 319 -13.22 -80.64 6.22
CA VAL A 319 -11.96 -81.41 6.23
C VAL A 319 -12.02 -82.58 7.21
N VAL A 320 -12.59 -82.39 8.40
CA VAL A 320 -12.77 -83.45 9.39
C VAL A 320 -13.79 -84.50 8.91
N LYS A 321 -14.90 -84.07 8.30
CA LYS A 321 -15.91 -84.99 7.77
C LYS A 321 -15.42 -85.80 6.57
N LYS A 322 -14.52 -85.25 5.75
CA LYS A 322 -13.88 -85.96 4.62
C LYS A 322 -12.83 -86.98 5.05
N ARG A 323 -12.37 -86.96 6.31
CA ARG A 323 -11.46 -87.97 6.88
C ARG A 323 -12.17 -89.20 7.46
N HIS A 324 -13.49 -89.18 7.55
CA HIS A 324 -14.30 -90.24 8.15
C HIS A 324 -15.21 -90.98 7.14
N TYR A 325 -14.93 -90.85 5.84
CA TYR A 325 -15.54 -91.65 4.76
C TYR A 325 -14.47 -92.35 3.95
#